data_AF-A0A9Q5DBK2-F1
#
_entry.id   AF-A0A9Q5DBK2-F1
#
_cell.length_a   1.000
_cell.length_b   1.000
_cell.length_c   1.000
_cell.angle_alpha   90.00
_cell.angle_beta   90.00
_cell.angle_gamma   90.00
#
_symmetry.space_group_name_H-M   'P 1'
#
loop_
_entity.id
_entity.type
_entity.pdbx_description
1 polymer ?
#
loop_
_entity_poly.entity_id
_entity_poly.type
_entity_poly.pdbx_seq_one_letter_code
_entity_poly.pdbx_strand_id
1 'polypeptide(L)'
;MKHFEHLLQEGMEYMTESIQLLLYNSNPQLFEQLDLENANTFAEPLLYSWYNLEQPSFTLEQVLAGYLKEQHYFSISAYTDRAGCICLPAIGYLHTSMSDTYVNVVRNGGQFHVIKNGREMAFRFTPCGYIQDTDIEIYKYRNDLYNQHFNNDPRYNLDHNTWELLQDSVQENIQQAYNMIAAHNPVYFPYMQAVAKGIFLFRDDPAHAYSFASVKAQGAVFLNLQEGNGVPFFMEEMVHQFGHCILAAVLADKGSFFRIPEETPMSALTGNTADGRSFYDAFHGLFTTYAVAQLLDIVISKQLLQGAELHEAKGRFIYNQRRIHTGIQSVNHAAVLTPKGTGIYNYLQKELEKIYLGKESMIAGYQFSNQSFVFNYNHFARLNPVTSQVL
;
A
#
# COMPACT_ATOMS: atom_id res chain seq x y z
N MET A 1 2.43 -18.31 -15.99
CA MET A 1 2.03 -16.99 -15.47
C MET A 1 1.18 -17.06 -14.18
N LYS A 2 0.84 -18.25 -13.67
CA LYS A 2 0.12 -18.48 -12.39
C LYS A 2 1.04 -18.66 -11.15
N HIS A 3 2.28 -18.18 -11.21
CA HIS A 3 3.32 -18.59 -10.23
C HIS A 3 3.01 -18.13 -8.81
N PHE A 4 2.36 -16.98 -8.66
CA PHE A 4 1.95 -16.44 -7.36
C PHE A 4 0.46 -16.60 -7.07
N GLU A 5 -0.37 -16.91 -8.07
CA GLU A 5 -1.84 -16.95 -7.93
C GLU A 5 -2.29 -17.86 -6.78
N HIS A 6 -1.83 -19.12 -6.79
CA HIS A 6 -2.16 -20.08 -5.73
C HIS A 6 -1.59 -19.66 -4.37
N LEU A 7 -0.35 -19.17 -4.33
CA LEU A 7 0.30 -18.77 -3.07
C LEU A 7 -0.38 -17.53 -2.46
N LEU A 8 -0.80 -16.59 -3.30
CA LEU A 8 -1.56 -15.42 -2.88
C LEU A 8 -2.92 -15.84 -2.35
N GLN A 9 -3.62 -16.74 -3.04
CA GLN A 9 -4.90 -17.24 -2.58
C GLN A 9 -4.77 -17.94 -1.21
N GLU A 10 -3.87 -18.91 -1.07
CA GLU A 10 -3.59 -19.59 0.21
C GLU A 10 -3.27 -18.59 1.33
N GLY A 11 -2.44 -17.59 1.02
CA GLY A 11 -2.04 -16.56 1.97
C GLY A 11 -3.18 -15.63 2.39
N MET A 12 -4.03 -15.23 1.46
CA MET A 12 -5.22 -14.41 1.74
C MET A 12 -6.25 -15.19 2.56
N GLU A 13 -6.45 -16.47 2.27
CA GLU A 13 -7.31 -17.39 3.06
C GLU A 13 -6.78 -17.47 4.50
N TYR A 14 -5.49 -17.74 4.68
CA TYR A 14 -4.84 -17.81 6.00
C TYR A 14 -5.00 -16.50 6.80
N MET A 15 -4.80 -15.35 6.17
CA MET A 15 -4.97 -14.04 6.83
C MET A 15 -6.43 -13.79 7.21
N THR A 16 -7.36 -14.15 6.33
CA THR A 16 -8.81 -14.00 6.57
C THR A 16 -9.25 -14.85 7.75
N GLU A 17 -8.86 -16.13 7.79
CA GLU A 17 -9.16 -17.04 8.89
C GLU A 17 -8.57 -16.55 10.21
N SER A 18 -7.35 -16.02 10.18
CA SER A 18 -6.69 -15.43 11.35
C SER A 18 -7.47 -14.25 11.92
N ILE A 19 -7.91 -13.32 11.06
CA ILE A 19 -8.71 -12.16 11.46
C ILE A 19 -10.10 -12.59 11.96
N GLN A 20 -10.74 -13.54 11.29
CA GLN A 20 -12.03 -14.08 11.73
C GLN A 20 -11.92 -14.68 13.14
N LEU A 21 -10.87 -15.46 13.41
CA LEU A 21 -10.64 -16.06 14.72
C LEU A 21 -10.39 -14.99 15.79
N LEU A 22 -9.58 -13.97 15.49
CA LEU A 22 -9.35 -12.85 16.39
C LEU A 22 -10.67 -12.12 16.72
N LEU A 23 -11.51 -11.87 15.72
CA LEU A 23 -12.78 -11.17 15.88
C LEU A 23 -13.82 -11.96 16.63
N TYR A 24 -13.97 -13.24 16.30
CA TYR A 24 -14.84 -14.15 17.02
C TYR A 24 -14.45 -14.23 18.51
N ASN A 25 -13.16 -14.30 18.81
CA ASN A 25 -12.67 -14.36 20.20
C ASN A 25 -12.82 -13.02 20.95
N SER A 26 -12.64 -11.88 20.27
CA SER A 26 -12.69 -10.57 20.93
C SER A 26 -14.11 -10.01 21.07
N ASN A 27 -15.00 -10.26 20.10
CA ASN A 27 -16.37 -9.75 20.11
C ASN A 27 -17.32 -10.68 19.31
N PRO A 28 -17.77 -11.81 19.89
CA PRO A 28 -18.66 -12.76 19.21
C PRO A 28 -19.98 -12.13 18.74
N GLN A 29 -20.52 -11.19 19.51
CA GLN A 29 -21.78 -10.51 19.19
C GLN A 29 -21.67 -9.64 17.95
N LEU A 30 -20.55 -8.91 17.78
CA LEU A 30 -20.29 -8.16 16.57
C LEU A 30 -20.05 -9.12 15.40
N PHE A 31 -19.29 -10.20 15.60
CA PHE A 31 -19.02 -11.20 14.55
C PHE A 31 -20.30 -11.77 13.92
N GLU A 32 -21.31 -12.10 14.73
CA GLU A 32 -22.60 -12.60 14.24
C GLU A 32 -23.38 -11.60 13.37
N GLN A 33 -23.13 -10.31 13.56
CA GLN A 33 -23.79 -9.21 12.82
C GLN A 33 -23.13 -8.90 11.48
N LEU A 34 -21.94 -9.43 11.20
CA LEU A 34 -21.19 -9.14 9.98
C LEU A 34 -21.64 -10.00 8.80
N ASP A 35 -21.56 -9.42 7.61
CA ASP A 35 -21.69 -10.19 6.38
C ASP A 35 -20.43 -11.04 6.16
N LEU A 36 -20.53 -12.33 6.51
CA LEU A 36 -19.43 -13.29 6.40
C LEU A 36 -19.18 -13.72 4.94
N GLU A 37 -20.13 -13.49 4.04
CA GLU A 37 -19.99 -13.79 2.60
C GLU A 37 -19.23 -12.67 1.88
N ASN A 38 -19.21 -11.47 2.45
CA ASN A 38 -18.47 -10.34 1.91
C ASN A 38 -16.97 -10.48 2.22
N ALA A 39 -16.20 -10.83 1.20
CA ALA A 39 -14.74 -10.96 1.28
C ALA A 39 -14.02 -9.67 1.72
N ASN A 40 -14.64 -8.50 1.55
CA ASN A 40 -14.05 -7.22 1.98
C ASN A 40 -14.13 -7.02 3.50
N THR A 41 -15.08 -7.67 4.21
CA THR A 41 -15.28 -7.51 5.66
C THR A 41 -14.01 -7.77 6.45
N PHE A 42 -13.29 -8.85 6.14
CA PHE A 42 -12.09 -9.26 6.86
C PHE A 42 -10.80 -8.71 6.24
N ALA A 43 -10.92 -8.02 5.10
CA ALA A 43 -9.81 -7.39 4.41
C ALA A 43 -9.71 -5.88 4.72
N GLU A 44 -10.54 -5.34 5.62
CA GLU A 44 -10.52 -3.93 6.02
C GLU A 44 -9.18 -3.54 6.68
N PRO A 45 -8.36 -2.65 6.07
CA PRO A 45 -7.03 -2.34 6.60
C PRO A 45 -7.02 -1.73 8.01
N LEU A 46 -8.08 -1.02 8.41
CA LEU A 46 -8.23 -0.48 9.76
C LEU A 46 -8.45 -1.59 10.80
N LEU A 47 -9.03 -2.72 10.41
CA LEU A 47 -9.16 -3.89 11.29
C LEU A 47 -7.79 -4.49 11.62
N TYR A 48 -6.92 -4.63 10.62
CA TYR A 48 -5.53 -5.02 10.85
C TYR A 48 -4.81 -4.01 11.75
N SER A 49 -5.00 -2.72 11.51
CA SER A 49 -4.38 -1.67 12.33
C SER A 49 -4.88 -1.70 13.77
N TRP A 50 -6.16 -2.01 13.98
CA TRP A 50 -6.78 -2.11 15.29
C TRP A 50 -6.18 -3.27 16.11
N TYR A 51 -6.07 -4.47 15.54
CA TYR A 51 -5.50 -5.63 16.24
C TYR A 51 -4.01 -5.51 16.53
N ASN A 52 -3.31 -4.63 15.82
CA ASN A 52 -1.89 -4.38 16.02
C ASN A 52 -1.60 -3.23 17.00
N LEU A 53 -2.63 -2.59 17.58
CA LEU A 53 -2.50 -1.61 18.65
C LEU A 53 -2.68 -2.25 20.02
N GLU A 54 -1.85 -1.84 20.98
CA GLU A 54 -2.02 -2.25 22.37
C GLU A 54 -3.29 -1.64 22.99
N GLN A 55 -3.61 -0.39 22.62
CA GLN A 55 -4.77 0.36 23.14
C GLN A 55 -5.41 1.21 22.03
N PRO A 56 -6.20 0.60 21.12
CA PRO A 56 -6.86 1.34 20.07
C PRO A 56 -7.95 2.27 20.65
N SER A 57 -7.96 3.53 20.23
CA SER A 57 -9.01 4.50 20.62
C SER A 57 -10.33 4.27 19.89
N PHE A 58 -10.30 3.62 18.73
CA PHE A 58 -11.48 3.32 17.94
C PHE A 58 -12.11 2.02 18.45
N THR A 59 -13.43 1.91 18.38
CA THR A 59 -14.14 0.67 18.71
C THR A 59 -14.14 -0.27 17.50
N LEU A 60 -14.26 -1.58 17.72
CA LEU A 60 -14.42 -2.54 16.63
C LEU A 60 -15.71 -2.29 15.85
N GLU A 61 -16.78 -1.92 16.56
CA GLU A 61 -18.07 -1.56 15.98
C GLU A 61 -17.95 -0.38 15.01
N GLN A 62 -17.11 0.61 15.34
CA GLN A 62 -16.80 1.74 14.45
C GLN A 62 -16.03 1.29 13.21
N VAL A 63 -14.99 0.47 13.38
CA VAL A 63 -14.18 -0.05 12.27
C VAL A 63 -15.01 -0.91 11.31
N LEU A 64 -16.00 -1.62 11.83
CA LEU A 64 -16.79 -2.59 11.07
C LEU A 64 -18.22 -2.13 10.71
N ALA A 65 -18.57 -0.87 11.00
CA ALA A 65 -19.92 -0.34 10.80
C ALA A 65 -20.42 -0.51 9.35
N GLY A 66 -19.54 -0.31 8.37
CA GLY A 66 -19.84 -0.49 6.94
C GLY A 66 -19.94 -1.93 6.47
N TYR A 67 -19.69 -2.91 7.35
CA TYR A 67 -19.67 -4.35 7.02
C TYR A 67 -20.73 -5.16 7.80
N LEU A 68 -21.57 -4.48 8.57
CA LEU A 68 -22.74 -5.10 9.22
C LEU A 68 -23.75 -5.57 8.17
N LYS A 69 -24.50 -6.65 8.44
CA LYS A 69 -25.61 -7.10 7.57
C LYS A 69 -26.68 -6.02 7.40
N GLU A 70 -27.03 -5.36 8.49
CA GLU A 70 -28.03 -4.30 8.56
C GLU A 70 -27.39 -2.90 8.48
N GLN A 71 -26.68 -2.61 7.39
CA GLN A 71 -25.92 -1.35 7.25
C GLN A 71 -26.77 -0.08 7.37
N HIS A 72 -28.09 -0.18 7.18
CA HIS A 72 -29.03 0.94 7.28
C HIS A 72 -29.52 1.20 8.70
N TYR A 73 -29.28 0.27 9.63
CA TYR A 73 -29.79 0.26 10.99
C TYR A 73 -28.73 -0.21 11.98
N PHE A 74 -28.04 0.73 12.61
CA PHE A 74 -27.10 0.42 13.69
C PHE A 74 -27.04 1.52 14.74
N SER A 75 -26.57 1.16 15.92
CA SER A 75 -26.23 2.08 17.00
C SER A 75 -24.91 1.64 17.62
N ILE A 76 -23.88 2.43 17.44
CA ILE A 76 -22.51 2.10 17.86
C ILE A 76 -21.92 3.22 18.69
N SER A 77 -21.01 2.87 19.61
CA SER A 77 -20.10 3.83 20.22
C SER A 77 -18.95 4.07 19.25
N ALA A 78 -18.65 5.33 18.94
CA ALA A 78 -17.57 5.71 18.03
C ALA A 78 -16.71 6.81 18.65
N TYR A 79 -15.42 6.76 18.38
CA TYR A 79 -14.45 7.77 18.80
C TYR A 79 -14.33 8.86 17.72
N THR A 80 -14.39 10.11 18.15
CA THR A 80 -14.01 11.28 17.35
C THR A 80 -12.52 11.48 17.48
N ASP A 81 -11.78 11.54 16.38
CA ASP A 81 -10.34 11.80 16.41
C ASP A 81 -10.00 13.23 16.86
N ARG A 82 -8.70 13.59 16.83
CA ARG A 82 -8.19 14.92 17.17
C ARG A 82 -8.77 16.05 16.31
N ALA A 83 -9.22 15.74 15.09
CA ALA A 83 -9.87 16.69 14.19
C ALA A 83 -11.40 16.69 14.32
N GLY A 84 -11.95 15.91 15.28
CA GLY A 84 -13.37 15.73 15.49
C GLY A 84 -14.07 14.92 14.40
N CYS A 85 -13.31 14.13 13.66
CA CYS A 85 -13.81 13.25 12.61
C CYS A 85 -14.10 11.85 13.16
N ILE A 86 -15.25 11.30 12.76
CA ILE A 86 -15.60 9.90 12.96
C ILE A 86 -15.47 9.22 11.60
N CYS A 87 -14.47 8.35 11.45
CA CYS A 87 -14.31 7.51 10.27
C CYS A 87 -15.15 6.24 10.42
N LEU A 88 -15.99 5.96 9.43
CA LEU A 88 -16.79 4.74 9.29
C LEU A 88 -16.42 4.10 7.94
N PRO A 89 -15.59 3.04 7.92
CA PRO A 89 -15.13 2.42 6.68
C PRO A 89 -16.29 1.96 5.80
N ALA A 90 -16.11 2.01 4.48
CA ALA A 90 -17.15 1.76 3.46
C ALA A 90 -18.41 2.66 3.52
N ILE A 91 -18.46 3.64 4.44
CA ILE A 91 -19.58 4.57 4.60
C ILE A 91 -19.13 6.00 4.34
N GLY A 92 -18.16 6.49 5.11
CA GLY A 92 -17.67 7.86 5.04
C GLY A 92 -17.27 8.44 6.38
N TYR A 93 -17.35 9.77 6.45
CA TYR A 93 -16.79 10.57 7.54
C TYR A 93 -17.85 11.50 8.11
N LEU A 94 -18.00 11.50 9.43
CA LEU A 94 -18.87 12.43 10.15
C LEU A 94 -17.99 13.44 10.89
N HIS A 95 -18.00 14.70 10.44
CA HIS A 95 -17.24 15.78 11.06
C HIS A 95 -18.09 16.48 12.11
N THR A 96 -17.62 16.47 13.35
CA THR A 96 -18.30 17.07 14.50
C THR A 96 -17.48 18.21 15.09
N SER A 97 -18.05 18.95 16.04
CA SER A 97 -17.33 19.99 16.79
C SER A 97 -16.56 19.44 18.01
N MET A 98 -16.64 18.13 18.28
CA MET A 98 -16.00 17.49 19.43
C MET A 98 -14.81 16.67 18.94
N SER A 99 -13.68 16.78 19.62
CA SER A 99 -12.50 15.94 19.37
C SER A 99 -12.23 15.02 20.56
N ASP A 100 -11.46 13.97 20.31
CA ASP A 100 -10.87 13.09 21.32
C ASP A 100 -11.88 12.51 22.32
N THR A 101 -13.07 12.13 21.86
CA THR A 101 -14.15 11.66 22.74
C THR A 101 -15.02 10.60 22.09
N TYR A 102 -15.74 9.84 22.92
CA TYR A 102 -16.72 8.87 22.45
C TYR A 102 -18.09 9.51 22.27
N VAL A 103 -18.76 9.19 21.18
CA VAL A 103 -20.15 9.56 20.88
C VAL A 103 -20.91 8.31 20.45
N ASN A 104 -22.24 8.34 20.52
CA ASN A 104 -23.06 7.30 19.91
C ASN A 104 -23.45 7.73 18.49
N VAL A 105 -23.16 6.88 17.50
CA VAL A 105 -23.62 7.06 16.13
C VAL A 105 -24.77 6.11 15.89
N VAL A 106 -25.92 6.66 15.52
CA VAL A 106 -27.11 5.89 15.13
C VAL A 106 -27.35 6.12 13.65
N ARG A 107 -27.49 5.04 12.89
CA ARG A 107 -28.00 5.09 11.51
C ARG A 107 -29.38 4.45 11.50
N ASN A 108 -30.36 5.15 10.96
CA ASN A 108 -31.75 4.69 10.86
C ASN A 108 -32.29 5.09 9.49
N GLY A 109 -32.62 4.11 8.63
CA GLY A 109 -33.17 4.38 7.30
C GLY A 109 -32.24 5.23 6.43
N GLY A 110 -30.92 5.11 6.62
CA GLY A 110 -29.90 5.87 5.90
C GLY A 110 -29.58 7.25 6.48
N GLN A 111 -30.32 7.75 7.48
CA GLN A 111 -30.01 8.99 8.18
C GLN A 111 -29.07 8.73 9.36
N PHE A 112 -28.09 9.61 9.55
CA PHE A 112 -27.18 9.57 10.68
C PHE A 112 -27.61 10.52 11.78
N HIS A 113 -27.48 10.07 13.02
CA HIS A 113 -27.58 10.88 14.22
C HIS A 113 -26.33 10.67 15.05
N VAL A 114 -25.71 11.76 15.51
CA VAL A 114 -24.56 11.73 16.41
C VAL A 114 -25.01 12.23 17.77
N ILE A 115 -24.90 11.41 18.81
CA ILE A 115 -25.47 11.68 20.13
C ILE A 115 -24.37 11.67 21.19
N LYS A 116 -24.31 12.74 21.99
CA LYS A 116 -23.42 12.85 23.15
C LYS A 116 -24.25 13.23 24.37
N ASN A 117 -24.14 12.46 25.46
CA ASN A 117 -24.85 12.70 26.72
C ASN A 117 -26.37 12.90 26.52
N GLY A 118 -26.98 12.10 25.64
CA GLY A 118 -28.41 12.17 25.32
C GLY A 118 -28.84 13.34 24.44
N ARG A 119 -27.91 14.14 23.91
CA ARG A 119 -28.20 15.25 23.00
C ARG A 119 -27.64 14.98 21.62
N GLU A 120 -28.47 15.22 20.61
CA GLU A 120 -28.05 15.17 19.22
C GLU A 120 -27.11 16.34 18.90
N MET A 121 -26.08 16.05 18.11
CA MET A 121 -25.05 16.99 17.70
C MET A 121 -25.15 17.25 16.20
N ALA A 122 -24.83 18.48 15.79
CA ALA A 122 -24.62 18.79 14.40
C ALA A 122 -23.34 18.14 13.88
N PHE A 123 -23.38 17.68 12.64
CA PHE A 123 -22.23 17.14 11.94
C PHE A 123 -22.32 17.44 10.44
N ARG A 124 -21.19 17.33 9.74
CA ARG A 124 -21.14 17.30 8.27
C ARG A 124 -20.75 15.89 7.83
N PHE A 125 -21.53 15.29 6.95
CA PHE A 125 -21.20 14.00 6.34
C PHE A 125 -20.43 14.19 5.03
N THR A 126 -19.36 13.41 4.86
CA THR A 126 -18.62 13.29 3.61
C THR A 126 -18.53 11.80 3.24
N PRO A 127 -19.01 11.34 2.07
CA PRO A 127 -18.86 9.95 1.68
C PRO A 127 -17.38 9.60 1.38
N CYS A 128 -17.04 8.31 1.50
CA CYS A 128 -15.77 7.76 1.01
C CYS A 128 -15.54 8.14 -0.46
N GLY A 129 -14.28 8.32 -0.86
CA GLY A 129 -13.88 8.50 -2.25
C GLY A 129 -13.19 7.25 -2.74
N TYR A 130 -13.45 6.85 -3.99
CA TYR A 130 -12.90 5.62 -4.55
C TYR A 130 -12.23 5.90 -5.89
N ILE A 131 -11.27 5.05 -6.26
CA ILE A 131 -10.92 4.89 -7.67
C ILE A 131 -12.17 4.38 -8.40
N GLN A 132 -12.53 5.03 -9.50
CA GLN A 132 -13.75 4.75 -10.25
C GLN A 132 -13.83 3.27 -10.62
N ASP A 133 -15.01 2.68 -10.43
CA ASP A 133 -15.33 1.28 -10.74
C ASP A 133 -14.52 0.26 -9.91
N THR A 134 -14.08 0.64 -8.70
CA THR A 134 -13.36 -0.22 -7.76
C THR A 134 -13.82 -0.01 -6.31
N ASP A 135 -13.40 -0.91 -5.43
CA ASP A 135 -13.56 -0.78 -3.97
C ASP A 135 -12.31 -0.16 -3.28
N ILE A 136 -11.36 0.40 -4.05
CA ILE A 136 -10.14 0.97 -3.50
C ILE A 136 -10.42 2.40 -3.04
N GLU A 137 -10.48 2.60 -1.73
CA GLU A 137 -10.70 3.93 -1.15
C GLU A 137 -9.47 4.83 -1.34
N ILE A 138 -9.69 6.08 -1.72
CA ILE A 138 -8.70 7.14 -1.57
C ILE A 138 -9.08 7.91 -0.32
N TYR A 139 -8.34 7.69 0.77
CA TYR A 139 -8.65 8.27 2.07
C TYR A 139 -8.60 9.79 1.97
N LYS A 140 -9.70 10.45 2.33
CA LYS A 140 -9.80 11.92 2.33
C LYS A 140 -9.27 12.51 3.62
N TYR A 141 -9.38 11.77 4.72
CA TYR A 141 -9.01 12.29 6.04
C TYR A 141 -8.00 11.38 6.70
N ARG A 142 -7.22 11.98 7.59
CA ARG A 142 -6.35 11.23 8.49
C ARG A 142 -7.20 10.26 9.31
N ASN A 143 -6.69 9.06 9.54
CA ASN A 143 -7.26 8.14 10.50
C ASN A 143 -6.23 7.89 11.61
N ASP A 144 -6.61 8.17 12.85
CA ASP A 144 -5.68 8.08 13.97
C ASP A 144 -5.18 6.65 14.23
N LEU A 145 -5.89 5.61 13.77
CA LEU A 145 -5.41 4.22 13.79
C LEU A 145 -4.17 4.02 12.89
N TYR A 146 -4.00 4.83 11.86
CA TYR A 146 -2.83 4.75 10.99
C TYR A 146 -1.61 5.48 11.55
N ASN A 147 -1.77 6.36 12.53
CA ASN A 147 -0.66 7.15 13.07
C ASN A 147 0.50 6.28 13.57
N GLN A 148 0.21 5.12 14.15
CA GLN A 148 1.22 4.18 14.62
C GLN A 148 2.20 3.74 13.52
N HIS A 149 1.76 3.73 12.25
CA HIS A 149 2.57 3.30 11.12
C HIS A 149 3.55 4.39 10.68
N PHE A 150 3.33 5.63 11.12
CA PHE A 150 4.25 6.75 10.96
C PHE A 150 5.06 7.01 12.24
N ASN A 151 4.48 6.79 13.43
CA ASN A 151 5.00 7.29 14.72
C ASN A 151 6.27 6.60 15.27
N ASN A 152 6.88 5.65 14.57
CA ASN A 152 8.15 5.05 15.01
C ASN A 152 9.39 5.75 14.44
N ASP A 153 9.22 6.81 13.67
CA ASP A 153 10.33 7.58 13.15
C ASP A 153 10.15 9.07 13.49
N PRO A 154 11.02 9.66 14.32
CA PRO A 154 10.93 11.06 14.73
C PRO A 154 11.07 12.06 13.55
N ARG A 155 11.31 11.57 12.34
CA ARG A 155 11.37 12.35 11.11
C ARG A 155 9.99 12.70 10.53
N TYR A 156 8.92 11.94 10.83
CA TYR A 156 7.60 12.24 10.27
C TYR A 156 6.94 13.41 11.00
N ASN A 157 6.72 14.52 10.30
CA ASN A 157 5.88 15.62 10.78
C ASN A 157 4.55 15.65 10.02
N LEU A 158 3.55 14.92 10.54
CA LEU A 158 2.24 14.80 9.91
C LEU A 158 1.28 15.92 10.33
N ASP A 159 1.67 17.18 10.10
CA ASP A 159 0.84 18.35 10.39
C ASP A 159 -0.18 18.68 9.26
N HIS A 160 -0.30 17.83 8.23
CA HIS A 160 -1.16 18.09 7.07
C HIS A 160 -2.34 17.11 6.95
N ASN A 161 -3.52 17.65 6.63
CA ASN A 161 -4.70 16.83 6.31
C ASN A 161 -4.61 16.27 4.88
N THR A 162 -4.92 14.98 4.71
CA THR A 162 -4.89 14.30 3.40
C THR A 162 -5.79 14.94 2.34
N TRP A 163 -6.95 15.50 2.70
CA TRP A 163 -7.89 16.10 1.72
C TRP A 163 -7.34 17.36 1.05
N GLU A 164 -6.44 18.09 1.71
CA GLU A 164 -5.81 19.29 1.14
C GLU A 164 -4.85 18.93 -0.01
N LEU A 165 -4.40 17.68 -0.04
CA LEU A 165 -3.51 17.12 -1.05
C LEU A 165 -4.28 16.51 -2.23
N LEU A 166 -5.56 16.16 -2.04
CA LEU A 166 -6.40 15.51 -3.04
C LEU A 166 -7.02 16.56 -3.99
N GLN A 167 -6.18 17.21 -4.79
CA GLN A 167 -6.64 18.06 -5.90
C GLN A 167 -7.12 17.21 -7.08
N ASP A 168 -7.99 17.76 -7.93
CA ASP A 168 -8.57 17.05 -9.08
C ASP A 168 -7.50 16.37 -9.95
N SER A 169 -6.38 17.05 -10.20
CA SER A 169 -5.25 16.51 -10.98
C SER A 169 -4.58 15.28 -10.35
N VAL A 170 -4.52 15.20 -9.02
CA VAL A 170 -3.98 14.04 -8.30
C VAL A 170 -4.92 12.84 -8.45
N GLN A 171 -6.22 13.08 -8.29
CA GLN A 171 -7.23 12.03 -8.47
C GLN A 171 -7.25 11.50 -9.91
N GLU A 172 -7.18 12.39 -10.90
CA GLU A 172 -7.07 12.03 -12.32
C GLU A 172 -5.82 11.19 -12.60
N ASN A 173 -4.66 11.58 -12.07
CA ASN A 173 -3.41 10.84 -12.26
C ASN A 173 -3.46 9.45 -11.60
N ILE A 174 -4.05 9.31 -10.42
CA ILE A 174 -4.28 8.00 -9.76
C ILE A 174 -5.18 7.13 -10.62
N GLN A 175 -6.31 7.67 -11.11
CA GLN A 175 -7.24 6.94 -11.96
C GLN A 175 -6.57 6.47 -13.26
N GLN A 176 -5.83 7.36 -13.92
CA GLN A 176 -5.13 7.04 -15.16
C GLN A 176 -4.05 5.98 -14.93
N ALA A 177 -3.26 6.09 -13.86
CA ALA A 177 -2.26 5.09 -13.49
C ALA A 177 -2.90 3.72 -13.24
N TYR A 178 -3.99 3.66 -12.47
CA TYR A 178 -4.74 2.43 -12.22
C TYR A 178 -5.22 1.79 -13.53
N ASN A 179 -5.88 2.57 -14.40
CA ASN A 179 -6.40 2.10 -15.68
C ASN A 179 -5.29 1.58 -16.59
N MET A 180 -4.12 2.23 -16.61
CA MET A 180 -2.97 1.78 -17.39
C MET A 180 -2.38 0.46 -16.87
N ILE A 181 -2.27 0.30 -15.54
CA ILE A 181 -1.83 -0.97 -14.94
C ILE A 181 -2.84 -2.07 -15.30
N ALA A 182 -4.14 -1.81 -15.15
CA ALA A 182 -5.21 -2.75 -15.46
C ALA A 182 -5.18 -3.23 -16.91
N ALA A 183 -5.05 -2.30 -17.85
CA ALA A 183 -5.11 -2.60 -19.28
C ALA A 183 -3.85 -3.31 -19.81
N HIS A 184 -2.69 -3.08 -19.19
CA HIS A 184 -1.41 -3.46 -19.80
C HIS A 184 -0.56 -4.43 -18.98
N ASN A 185 -0.85 -4.62 -17.69
CA ASN A 185 -0.18 -5.61 -16.85
C ASN A 185 -1.16 -6.70 -16.34
N PRO A 186 -1.74 -7.51 -17.25
CA PRO A 186 -2.79 -8.49 -16.90
C PRO A 186 -2.30 -9.64 -16.01
N VAL A 187 -0.99 -9.77 -15.82
CA VAL A 187 -0.40 -10.80 -14.96
C VAL A 187 -0.35 -10.34 -13.51
N TYR A 188 0.08 -9.10 -13.29
CA TYR A 188 0.24 -8.54 -11.94
C TYR A 188 -1.05 -7.92 -11.42
N PHE A 189 -1.83 -7.29 -12.30
CA PHE A 189 -3.02 -6.53 -11.90
C PHE A 189 -4.04 -7.35 -11.09
N PRO A 190 -4.35 -8.63 -11.41
CA PRO A 190 -5.22 -9.44 -10.57
C PRO A 190 -4.71 -9.62 -9.13
N TYR A 191 -3.39 -9.72 -8.94
CA TYR A 191 -2.79 -9.80 -7.60
C TYR A 191 -2.94 -8.48 -6.85
N MET A 192 -2.75 -7.36 -7.53
CA MET A 192 -2.96 -6.03 -6.96
C MET A 192 -4.43 -5.84 -6.55
N GLN A 193 -5.37 -6.21 -7.41
CA GLN A 193 -6.80 -6.10 -7.14
C GLN A 193 -7.25 -6.95 -5.95
N ALA A 194 -6.62 -8.12 -5.74
CA ALA A 194 -6.94 -8.99 -4.61
C ALA A 194 -6.58 -8.37 -3.25
N VAL A 195 -5.51 -7.56 -3.19
CA VAL A 195 -5.02 -6.99 -1.93
C VAL A 195 -5.34 -5.51 -1.75
N ALA A 196 -5.56 -4.75 -2.81
CA ALA A 196 -5.71 -3.30 -2.74
C ALA A 196 -7.06 -2.93 -2.14
N LYS A 197 -7.03 -2.13 -1.06
CA LYS A 197 -8.22 -1.65 -0.35
C LYS A 197 -8.20 -0.14 -0.12
N GLY A 198 -7.03 0.46 0.06
CA GLY A 198 -6.96 1.89 0.33
C GLY A 198 -5.64 2.54 -0.07
N ILE A 199 -5.72 3.81 -0.46
CA ILE A 199 -4.59 4.69 -0.73
C ILE A 199 -4.69 5.90 0.20
N PHE A 200 -3.72 6.03 1.09
CA PHE A 200 -3.56 7.16 1.98
C PHE A 200 -2.52 8.12 1.39
N LEU A 201 -2.91 9.36 1.13
CA LEU A 201 -1.97 10.37 0.64
C LEU A 201 -1.44 11.22 1.80
N PHE A 202 -0.16 11.51 1.77
CA PHE A 202 0.46 12.46 2.68
C PHE A 202 1.57 13.23 1.96
N ARG A 203 2.10 14.26 2.60
CA ARG A 203 3.23 15.03 2.09
C ARG A 203 4.19 15.30 3.22
N ASP A 204 5.44 14.93 3.02
CA ASP A 204 6.56 15.21 3.90
C ASP A 204 7.87 15.20 3.08
N ASP A 205 8.95 15.77 3.62
CA ASP A 205 10.25 15.80 2.97
C ASP A 205 10.71 14.37 2.67
N PRO A 206 11.09 14.03 1.42
CA PRO A 206 11.57 12.70 1.07
C PRO A 206 12.88 12.31 1.79
N ALA A 207 13.61 13.25 2.39
CA ALA A 207 14.73 12.95 3.28
C ALA A 207 14.27 12.38 4.64
N HIS A 208 13.02 12.66 5.02
CA HIS A 208 12.41 12.30 6.29
C HIS A 208 11.45 11.12 6.16
N ALA A 209 10.72 11.05 5.05
CA ALA A 209 9.55 10.22 4.91
C ALA A 209 9.45 9.61 3.50
N TYR A 210 9.27 8.30 3.42
CA TYR A 210 9.07 7.60 2.14
C TYR A 210 7.63 7.14 2.01
N SER A 211 7.16 6.93 0.78
CA SER A 211 5.97 6.09 0.58
C SER A 211 6.22 4.70 1.15
N PHE A 212 5.21 4.10 1.76
CA PHE A 212 5.32 2.82 2.42
C PHE A 212 4.03 2.02 2.39
N ALA A 213 4.14 0.75 2.73
CA ALA A 213 3.03 -0.10 3.16
C ALA A 213 3.43 -0.79 4.46
N SER A 214 2.44 -1.22 5.23
CA SER A 214 2.66 -1.91 6.50
C SER A 214 1.85 -3.20 6.52
N VAL A 215 2.47 -4.31 6.91
CA VAL A 215 1.76 -5.57 7.15
C VAL A 215 0.71 -5.45 8.25
N LYS A 216 0.87 -4.45 9.14
CA LYS A 216 -0.10 -4.12 10.20
C LYS A 216 -1.29 -3.30 9.69
N ALA A 217 -1.29 -2.89 8.43
CA ALA A 217 -2.39 -2.23 7.73
C ALA A 217 -2.59 -2.88 6.36
N GLN A 218 -2.66 -4.21 6.32
CA GLN A 218 -2.69 -4.99 5.08
C GLN A 218 -3.79 -4.47 4.14
N GLY A 219 -3.39 -4.17 2.90
CA GLY A 219 -4.27 -3.64 1.85
C GLY A 219 -4.38 -2.12 1.79
N ALA A 220 -3.86 -1.39 2.77
CA ALA A 220 -3.66 0.06 2.69
C ALA A 220 -2.21 0.41 2.35
N VAL A 221 -2.03 1.37 1.44
CA VAL A 221 -0.73 1.94 1.07
C VAL A 221 -0.69 3.43 1.37
N PHE A 222 0.50 3.93 1.69
CA PHE A 222 0.73 5.31 2.11
C PHE A 222 1.69 5.97 1.12
N LEU A 223 1.19 6.93 0.34
CA LEU A 223 1.95 7.57 -0.73
C LEU A 223 2.38 8.97 -0.30
N ASN A 224 3.70 9.19 -0.25
CA ASN A 224 4.27 10.51 0.00
C ASN A 224 4.31 11.32 -1.30
N LEU A 225 3.41 12.27 -1.44
CA LEU A 225 3.30 13.14 -2.62
C LEU A 225 4.46 14.13 -2.70
N GLN A 226 5.22 14.06 -3.79
CA GLN A 226 6.36 14.93 -4.09
C GLN A 226 6.01 16.00 -5.14
N GLU A 227 6.96 16.85 -5.52
CA GLU A 227 6.78 17.65 -6.74
C GLU A 227 6.83 16.74 -7.98
N GLY A 228 5.87 16.90 -8.89
CA GLY A 228 5.84 16.14 -10.15
C GLY A 228 5.19 14.76 -10.05
N ASN A 229 4.12 14.59 -9.26
CA ASN A 229 3.35 13.32 -9.16
C ASN A 229 2.48 13.08 -10.41
N GLY A 230 3.12 12.85 -11.56
CA GLY A 230 2.45 12.46 -12.79
C GLY A 230 1.96 11.01 -12.77
N VAL A 231 1.38 10.57 -13.88
CA VAL A 231 0.97 9.18 -14.08
C VAL A 231 2.12 8.18 -13.85
N PRO A 232 3.37 8.41 -14.32
CA PRO A 232 4.48 7.48 -14.08
C PRO A 232 4.80 7.28 -12.58
N PHE A 233 4.66 8.33 -11.78
CA PHE A 233 4.84 8.27 -10.33
C PHE A 233 3.82 7.34 -9.70
N PHE A 234 2.52 7.56 -9.94
CA PHE A 234 1.48 6.71 -9.36
C PHE A 234 1.53 5.28 -9.88
N MET A 235 1.92 5.07 -11.14
CA MET A 235 2.14 3.73 -11.68
C MET A 235 3.22 2.96 -10.91
N GLU A 236 4.38 3.57 -10.69
CA GLU A 236 5.44 2.96 -9.88
C GLU A 236 5.00 2.76 -8.44
N GLU A 237 4.49 3.80 -7.78
CA GLU A 237 4.14 3.75 -6.36
C GLU A 237 3.03 2.73 -6.07
N MET A 238 1.97 2.66 -6.90
CA MET A 238 0.90 1.67 -6.70
C MET A 238 1.44 0.24 -6.81
N VAL A 239 2.21 -0.06 -7.87
CA VAL A 239 2.79 -1.41 -8.03
C VAL A 239 3.87 -1.71 -6.99
N HIS A 240 4.64 -0.72 -6.56
CA HIS A 240 5.60 -0.91 -5.48
C HIS A 240 4.90 -1.21 -4.16
N GLN A 241 4.02 -0.31 -3.72
CA GLN A 241 3.45 -0.37 -2.38
C GLN A 241 2.42 -1.49 -2.25
N PHE A 242 1.56 -1.73 -3.25
CA PHE A 242 0.72 -2.93 -3.24
C PHE A 242 1.54 -4.21 -3.46
N GLY A 243 2.74 -4.12 -4.04
CA GLY A 243 3.70 -5.21 -4.08
C GLY A 243 4.10 -5.69 -2.68
N HIS A 244 4.25 -4.77 -1.73
CA HIS A 244 4.47 -5.13 -0.32
C HIS A 244 3.28 -5.93 0.24
N CYS A 245 2.05 -5.47 -0.01
CA CYS A 245 0.84 -6.18 0.43
C CYS A 245 0.70 -7.57 -0.23
N ILE A 246 0.99 -7.69 -1.53
CA ILE A 246 0.97 -8.98 -2.23
C ILE A 246 1.99 -9.93 -1.61
N LEU A 247 3.23 -9.48 -1.38
CA LEU A 247 4.24 -10.36 -0.82
C LEU A 247 3.92 -10.75 0.62
N ALA A 248 3.42 -9.82 1.44
CA ALA A 248 2.98 -10.10 2.79
C ALA A 248 1.90 -11.20 2.82
N ALA A 249 0.96 -11.16 1.87
CA ALA A 249 -0.04 -12.20 1.69
C ALA A 249 0.59 -13.53 1.24
N VAL A 250 1.39 -13.52 0.15
CA VAL A 250 2.07 -14.71 -0.38
C VAL A 250 2.93 -15.41 0.68
N LEU A 251 3.57 -14.64 1.56
CA LEU A 251 4.44 -15.12 2.63
C LEU A 251 3.74 -15.12 4.00
N ALA A 252 2.40 -15.19 4.05
CA ALA A 252 1.67 -15.14 5.32
C ALA A 252 2.15 -16.23 6.30
N ASP A 253 2.37 -17.45 5.80
CA ASP A 253 3.14 -18.50 6.50
C ASP A 253 4.61 -18.47 6.07
N LYS A 254 5.41 -17.60 6.69
CA LYS A 254 6.85 -17.45 6.38
C LYS A 254 7.64 -18.76 6.57
N GLY A 255 7.23 -19.63 7.49
CA GLY A 255 7.88 -20.91 7.75
C GLY A 255 7.82 -21.88 6.56
N SER A 256 6.80 -21.73 5.70
CA SER A 256 6.71 -22.46 4.44
C SER A 256 7.75 -22.02 3.39
N PHE A 257 8.38 -20.85 3.54
CA PHE A 257 9.31 -20.26 2.55
C PHE A 257 10.75 -20.15 3.05
N PHE A 258 10.95 -19.93 4.34
CA PHE A 258 12.27 -19.71 4.94
C PHE A 258 12.65 -20.83 5.90
N ARG A 259 13.92 -21.22 5.88
CA ARG A 259 14.53 -22.19 6.83
C ARG A 259 15.11 -21.52 8.07
N ILE A 260 15.12 -20.20 8.09
CA ILE A 260 15.68 -19.34 9.13
C ILE A 260 14.62 -18.32 9.57
N PRO A 261 14.76 -17.70 10.76
CA PRO A 261 13.95 -16.55 11.12
C PRO A 261 14.06 -15.44 10.07
N GLU A 262 12.94 -14.83 9.71
CA GLU A 262 12.84 -13.81 8.66
C GLU A 262 13.65 -12.55 8.99
N GLU A 263 13.76 -12.24 10.28
CA GLU A 263 14.51 -11.10 10.85
C GLU A 263 16.03 -11.36 10.92
N THR A 264 16.52 -12.50 10.42
CA THR A 264 17.96 -12.79 10.41
C THR A 264 18.71 -11.72 9.61
N PRO A 265 19.71 -11.03 10.18
CA PRO A 265 20.42 -9.96 9.49
C PRO A 265 21.18 -10.43 8.24
N MET A 266 21.12 -9.65 7.16
CA MET A 266 21.86 -9.92 5.93
C MET A 266 23.37 -9.93 6.13
N SER A 267 23.88 -9.10 7.05
CA SER A 267 25.30 -9.09 7.43
C SER A 267 25.78 -10.44 7.98
N ALA A 268 24.93 -11.18 8.70
CA ALA A 268 25.24 -12.51 9.20
C ALA A 268 25.27 -13.58 8.09
N LEU A 269 24.52 -13.36 6.99
CA LEU A 269 24.42 -14.30 5.88
C LEU A 269 25.47 -14.06 4.79
N THR A 270 25.88 -12.81 4.59
CA THR A 270 26.77 -12.39 3.50
C THR A 270 28.16 -11.97 3.96
N GLY A 271 28.34 -11.70 5.25
CA GLY A 271 29.55 -11.10 5.82
C GLY A 271 29.67 -9.59 5.60
N ASN A 272 28.73 -8.95 4.90
CA ASN A 272 28.73 -7.50 4.69
C ASN A 272 28.15 -6.76 5.90
N THR A 273 29.00 -6.25 6.79
CA THR A 273 28.58 -5.55 8.02
C THR A 273 27.85 -4.23 7.78
N ALA A 274 27.93 -3.66 6.58
CA ALA A 274 27.18 -2.45 6.22
C ALA A 274 25.71 -2.75 5.87
N ASP A 275 25.34 -4.02 5.65
CA ASP A 275 23.97 -4.40 5.32
C ASP A 275 23.15 -4.71 6.58
N GLY A 276 22.49 -3.67 7.10
CA GLY A 276 21.65 -3.75 8.30
C GLY A 276 20.25 -4.32 8.07
N ARG A 277 19.90 -4.69 6.83
CA ARG A 277 18.57 -5.23 6.50
C ARG A 277 18.39 -6.65 7.01
N SER A 278 17.16 -7.06 7.25
CA SER A 278 16.83 -8.47 7.45
C SER A 278 16.86 -9.26 6.13
N PHE A 279 16.91 -10.59 6.21
CA PHE A 279 16.74 -11.46 5.05
C PHE A 279 15.38 -11.23 4.38
N TYR A 280 14.33 -11.05 5.18
CA TYR A 280 13.01 -10.67 4.68
C TYR A 280 13.06 -9.40 3.84
N ASP A 281 13.66 -8.33 4.35
CA ASP A 281 13.76 -7.05 3.63
C ASP A 281 14.51 -7.17 2.30
N ALA A 282 15.57 -7.99 2.25
CA ALA A 282 16.32 -8.22 1.02
C ALA A 282 15.55 -9.05 -0.01
N PHE A 283 14.81 -10.08 0.45
CA PHE A 283 13.93 -10.89 -0.39
C PHE A 283 12.74 -10.07 -0.90
N HIS A 284 12.18 -9.26 -0.02
CA HIS A 284 11.10 -8.33 -0.28
C HIS A 284 11.47 -7.27 -1.31
N GLY A 285 12.64 -6.64 -1.15
CA GLY A 285 13.16 -5.67 -2.11
C GLY A 285 13.33 -6.25 -3.51
N LEU A 286 13.64 -7.55 -3.64
CA LEU A 286 13.72 -8.22 -4.94
C LEU A 286 12.35 -8.31 -5.61
N PHE A 287 11.30 -8.67 -4.85
CA PHE A 287 9.94 -8.78 -5.38
C PHE A 287 9.38 -7.44 -5.85
N THR A 288 9.50 -6.39 -5.04
CA THR A 288 8.96 -5.06 -5.38
C THR A 288 9.70 -4.43 -6.54
N THR A 289 11.03 -4.60 -6.59
CA THR A 289 11.85 -4.17 -7.73
C THR A 289 11.45 -4.90 -9.03
N TYR A 290 11.17 -6.21 -8.96
CA TYR A 290 10.63 -6.97 -10.09
C TYR A 290 9.30 -6.43 -10.58
N ALA A 291 8.35 -6.20 -9.68
CA ALA A 291 7.01 -5.73 -10.03
C ALA A 291 7.07 -4.38 -10.78
N VAL A 292 7.87 -3.43 -10.26
CA VAL A 292 8.11 -2.13 -10.89
C VAL A 292 8.82 -2.28 -12.23
N ALA A 293 9.88 -3.09 -12.31
CA ALA A 293 10.63 -3.32 -13.54
C ALA A 293 9.73 -3.88 -14.65
N GLN A 294 8.86 -4.84 -14.32
CA GLN A 294 7.91 -5.44 -15.25
C GLN A 294 6.92 -4.41 -15.79
N LEU A 295 6.31 -3.60 -14.92
CA LEU A 295 5.37 -2.57 -15.36
C LEU A 295 6.03 -1.55 -16.28
N LEU A 296 7.16 -0.99 -15.83
CA LEU A 296 7.83 0.08 -16.56
C LEU A 296 8.40 -0.42 -17.89
N ASP A 297 8.84 -1.67 -17.97
CA ASP A 297 9.20 -2.29 -19.25
C ASP A 297 8.02 -2.31 -20.22
N ILE A 298 6.85 -2.76 -19.78
CA ILE A 298 5.64 -2.78 -20.61
C ILE A 298 5.31 -1.36 -21.10
N VAL A 299 5.36 -0.37 -20.22
CA VAL A 299 5.09 1.05 -20.53
C VAL A 299 6.04 1.58 -21.60
N ILE A 300 7.34 1.34 -21.43
CA ILE A 300 8.38 1.83 -22.35
C ILE A 300 8.31 1.09 -23.68
N SER A 301 8.24 -0.24 -23.65
CA SER A 301 8.27 -1.10 -24.84
C SER A 301 7.03 -0.92 -25.73
N LYS A 302 5.86 -0.64 -25.13
CA LYS A 302 4.63 -0.34 -25.86
C LYS A 302 4.40 1.16 -26.09
N GLN A 303 5.30 2.03 -25.64
CA GLN A 303 5.19 3.49 -25.75
C GLN A 303 3.83 4.02 -25.26
N LEU A 304 3.39 3.54 -24.10
CA LEU A 304 2.07 3.88 -23.55
C LEU A 304 1.97 5.33 -23.06
N LEU A 305 3.11 5.99 -22.90
CA LEU A 305 3.25 7.38 -22.48
C LEU A 305 4.04 8.15 -23.54
N GLN A 306 3.97 9.48 -23.48
CA GLN A 306 4.68 10.37 -24.41
C GLN A 306 5.38 11.51 -23.67
N GLY A 307 6.27 12.22 -24.37
CA GLY A 307 6.92 13.43 -23.88
C GLY A 307 7.59 13.25 -22.50
N ALA A 308 7.27 14.14 -21.58
CA ALA A 308 7.81 14.14 -20.22
C ALA A 308 7.46 12.89 -19.42
N GLU A 309 6.27 12.30 -19.60
CA GLU A 309 5.85 11.12 -18.85
C GLU A 309 6.62 9.86 -19.29
N LEU A 310 6.83 9.69 -20.60
CA LEU A 310 7.69 8.60 -21.11
C LEU A 310 9.14 8.78 -20.67
N HIS A 311 9.61 10.02 -20.66
CA HIS A 311 10.95 10.34 -20.20
C HIS A 311 11.12 10.02 -18.70
N GLU A 312 10.14 10.36 -17.87
CA GLU A 312 10.09 9.98 -16.46
C GLU A 312 10.06 8.46 -16.28
N ALA A 313 9.20 7.74 -17.01
CA ALA A 313 9.10 6.28 -16.93
C ALA A 313 10.43 5.59 -17.25
N LYS A 314 11.19 6.08 -18.26
CA LYS A 314 12.55 5.62 -18.55
C LYS A 314 13.51 5.89 -17.40
N GLY A 315 13.48 7.09 -16.83
CA GLY A 315 14.28 7.45 -15.65
C GLY A 315 14.03 6.51 -14.48
N ARG A 316 12.76 6.27 -14.15
CA ARG A 316 12.32 5.34 -13.09
C ARG A 316 12.78 3.91 -13.37
N PHE A 317 12.63 3.42 -14.60
CA PHE A 317 13.03 2.05 -14.98
C PHE A 317 14.53 1.80 -14.77
N ILE A 318 15.36 2.75 -15.19
CA ILE A 318 16.82 2.67 -15.07
C ILE A 318 17.25 2.86 -13.62
N TYR A 319 16.61 3.79 -12.90
CA TYR A 319 16.87 3.99 -11.48
C TYR A 319 16.54 2.73 -10.67
N ASN A 320 15.40 2.08 -10.96
CA ASN A 320 14.97 0.83 -10.35
C ASN A 320 15.97 -0.32 -10.59
N GLN A 321 16.63 -0.36 -11.75
CA GLN A 321 17.65 -1.39 -12.04
C GLN A 321 18.78 -1.42 -11.00
N ARG A 322 19.17 -0.25 -10.48
CA ARG A 322 20.22 -0.13 -9.46
C ARG A 322 19.86 -0.85 -8.16
N ARG A 323 18.58 -1.13 -7.93
CA ARG A 323 18.03 -1.75 -6.72
C ARG A 323 17.88 -3.27 -6.81
N ILE A 324 18.12 -3.88 -7.98
CA ILE A 324 17.98 -5.34 -8.20
C ILE A 324 19.01 -6.15 -7.40
N HIS A 325 20.20 -5.60 -7.21
CA HIS A 325 21.27 -6.26 -6.46
C HIS A 325 21.05 -6.05 -4.96
N THR A 326 20.06 -6.76 -4.41
CA THR A 326 19.73 -6.69 -2.99
C THR A 326 20.72 -7.44 -2.09
N GLY A 327 21.79 -8.02 -2.64
CA GLY A 327 22.77 -8.81 -1.88
C GLY A 327 22.30 -10.24 -1.60
N ILE A 328 21.01 -10.53 -1.81
CA ILE A 328 20.46 -11.88 -1.66
C ILE A 328 21.11 -12.88 -2.62
N GLN A 329 21.65 -12.41 -3.76
CA GLN A 329 22.38 -13.22 -4.72
C GLN A 329 23.62 -13.90 -4.10
N SER A 330 24.19 -13.31 -3.06
CA SER A 330 25.39 -13.81 -2.38
C SER A 330 25.08 -14.79 -1.24
N VAL A 331 23.80 -15.02 -0.93
CA VAL A 331 23.38 -15.89 0.17
C VAL A 331 23.37 -17.36 -0.28
N ASN A 332 23.75 -18.28 0.61
CA ASN A 332 23.57 -19.72 0.38
C ASN A 332 22.09 -20.09 0.45
N HIS A 333 21.38 -20.02 -0.69
CA HIS A 333 19.94 -20.27 -0.78
C HIS A 333 19.51 -21.64 -0.26
N ALA A 334 20.33 -22.68 -0.42
CA ALA A 334 20.00 -24.03 0.06
C ALA A 334 19.91 -24.10 1.60
N ALA A 335 20.65 -23.23 2.30
CA ALA A 335 20.63 -23.14 3.75
C ALA A 335 19.46 -22.30 4.28
N VAL A 336 18.97 -21.32 3.51
CA VAL A 336 18.02 -20.31 4.00
C VAL A 336 16.61 -20.39 3.40
N LEU A 337 16.44 -20.96 2.20
CA LEU A 337 15.15 -21.07 1.51
C LEU A 337 14.63 -22.51 1.50
N THR A 338 13.32 -22.68 1.68
CA THR A 338 12.62 -23.93 1.38
C THR A 338 12.45 -24.07 -0.15
N PRO A 339 11.97 -25.22 -0.67
CA PRO A 339 11.65 -25.34 -2.09
C PRO A 339 10.65 -24.28 -2.60
N LYS A 340 9.65 -23.89 -1.80
CA LYS A 340 8.72 -22.80 -2.16
C LYS A 340 9.47 -21.48 -2.29
N GLY A 341 10.29 -21.13 -1.29
CA GLY A 341 11.11 -19.91 -1.30
C GLY A 341 12.09 -19.87 -2.47
N THR A 342 12.79 -20.97 -2.74
CA THR A 342 13.69 -21.11 -3.90
C THR A 342 12.95 -20.95 -5.23
N GLY A 343 11.73 -21.50 -5.31
CA GLY A 343 10.87 -21.35 -6.50
C GLY A 343 10.51 -19.90 -6.80
N ILE A 344 10.19 -19.10 -5.77
CA ILE A 344 9.94 -17.66 -5.94
C ILE A 344 11.23 -16.94 -6.36
N TYR A 345 12.33 -17.15 -5.64
CA TYR A 345 13.60 -16.48 -5.92
C TYR A 345 14.07 -16.71 -7.37
N ASN A 346 14.09 -17.97 -7.81
CA ASN A 346 14.52 -18.33 -9.17
C ASN A 346 13.61 -17.74 -10.25
N TYR A 347 12.30 -17.69 -9.99
CA TYR A 347 11.36 -17.04 -10.90
C TYR A 347 11.68 -15.55 -11.03
N LEU A 348 11.83 -14.83 -9.92
CA LEU A 348 12.11 -13.39 -9.90
C LEU A 348 13.41 -13.05 -10.62
N GLN A 349 14.50 -13.77 -10.33
CA GLN A 349 15.79 -13.57 -10.99
C GLN A 349 15.67 -13.75 -12.51
N LYS A 350 15.07 -14.86 -12.94
CA LYS A 350 14.90 -15.16 -14.37
C LYS A 350 14.07 -14.10 -15.10
N GLU A 351 13.00 -13.61 -14.48
CA GLU A 351 12.18 -12.57 -15.12
C GLU A 351 12.90 -11.21 -15.14
N LEU A 352 13.63 -10.85 -14.09
CA LEU A 352 14.46 -9.65 -14.09
C LEU A 352 15.55 -9.70 -15.16
N GLU A 353 16.25 -10.82 -15.31
CA GLU A 353 17.24 -11.01 -16.38
C GLU A 353 16.62 -10.79 -17.76
N LYS A 354 15.43 -11.35 -18.02
CA LYS A 354 14.71 -11.13 -19.29
C LYS A 354 14.34 -9.67 -19.50
N ILE A 355 13.87 -9.00 -18.45
CA ILE A 355 13.45 -7.59 -18.54
C ILE A 355 14.64 -6.72 -18.93
N TYR A 356 15.84 -6.95 -18.39
CA TYR A 356 16.99 -6.08 -18.65
C TYR A 356 17.88 -6.50 -19.83
N LEU A 357 17.67 -7.70 -20.38
CA LEU A 357 18.42 -8.21 -21.52
C LEU A 357 18.32 -7.27 -22.73
N GLY A 358 19.46 -6.82 -23.25
CA GLY A 358 19.52 -6.00 -24.47
C GLY A 358 19.18 -4.51 -24.27
N LYS A 359 19.07 -4.05 -23.01
CA LYS A 359 18.76 -2.63 -22.67
C LYS A 359 19.99 -1.82 -22.23
N GLU A 360 21.19 -2.37 -22.40
CA GLU A 360 22.45 -1.78 -21.91
C GLU A 360 22.68 -0.37 -22.47
N SER A 361 22.35 -0.16 -23.76
CA SER A 361 22.47 1.14 -24.42
C SER A 361 21.52 2.19 -23.84
N MET A 362 20.28 1.80 -23.52
CA MET A 362 19.31 2.68 -22.87
C MET A 362 19.76 3.05 -21.46
N ILE A 363 20.30 2.08 -20.72
CA ILE A 363 20.75 2.27 -19.32
C ILE A 363 21.97 3.20 -19.26
N ALA A 364 22.93 3.04 -20.15
CA ALA A 364 24.18 3.81 -20.14
C ALA A 364 23.99 5.30 -20.49
N GLY A 365 22.87 5.67 -21.12
CA GLY A 365 22.62 7.02 -21.63
C GLY A 365 22.22 8.07 -20.60
N TYR A 366 21.92 7.68 -19.35
CA TYR A 366 21.32 8.58 -18.35
C TYR A 366 22.20 8.79 -17.10
N GLN A 367 22.16 10.01 -16.56
CA GLN A 367 22.90 10.47 -15.38
C GLN A 367 21.99 10.58 -14.16
N PHE A 368 22.47 10.17 -12.99
CA PHE A 368 21.66 10.15 -11.76
C PHE A 368 22.46 10.64 -10.54
N SER A 369 23.55 11.37 -10.73
CA SER A 369 24.44 11.82 -9.66
C SER A 369 23.79 12.80 -8.67
N ASN A 370 22.65 13.40 -9.03
CA ASN A 370 21.88 14.31 -8.18
C ASN A 370 20.61 13.66 -7.58
N GLN A 371 20.45 12.35 -7.70
CA GLN A 371 19.32 11.64 -7.10
C GLN A 371 19.61 11.31 -5.64
N SER A 372 18.57 11.42 -4.81
CA SER A 372 18.50 10.82 -3.47
C SER A 372 18.20 9.32 -3.57
N PHE A 373 17.87 8.66 -2.45
CA PHE A 373 17.39 7.28 -2.41
C PHE A 373 16.03 7.11 -3.13
N VAL A 374 15.15 8.11 -3.01
CA VAL A 374 13.89 8.17 -3.79
C VAL A 374 14.15 8.88 -5.11
N PHE A 375 13.61 8.33 -6.19
CA PHE A 375 13.67 8.94 -7.51
C PHE A 375 12.85 10.23 -7.54
N ASN A 376 13.46 11.31 -8.05
CA ASN A 376 12.81 12.59 -8.24
C ASN A 376 12.95 13.02 -9.71
N TYR A 377 11.80 13.20 -10.38
CA TYR A 377 11.79 13.52 -11.81
C TYR A 377 12.40 14.90 -12.11
N ASN A 378 12.14 15.91 -11.27
CA ASN A 378 12.72 17.24 -11.44
C ASN A 378 14.26 17.19 -11.37
N HIS A 379 14.83 16.40 -10.45
CA HIS A 379 16.26 16.19 -10.39
C HIS A 379 16.77 15.42 -11.61
N PHE A 380 16.05 14.39 -12.04
CA PHE A 380 16.43 13.57 -13.18
C PHE A 380 16.46 14.39 -14.48
N ALA A 381 15.42 15.18 -14.73
CA ALA A 381 15.29 16.02 -15.91
C ALA A 381 16.35 17.14 -15.99
N ARG A 382 16.93 17.58 -14.87
CA ARG A 382 18.04 18.56 -14.86
C ARG A 382 19.33 18.00 -15.43
N LEU A 383 19.65 16.74 -15.17
CA LEU A 383 20.83 16.08 -15.72
C LEU A 383 20.56 15.40 -17.06
N ASN A 384 19.29 15.13 -17.36
CA ASN A 384 18.84 14.44 -18.56
C ASN A 384 17.70 15.26 -19.18
N PRO A 385 17.99 16.41 -19.81
CA PRO A 385 16.94 17.21 -20.42
C PRO A 385 16.25 16.42 -21.54
N VAL A 386 14.94 16.60 -21.70
CA VAL A 386 14.20 16.04 -22.85
C VAL A 386 14.80 16.66 -24.12
N THR A 387 15.66 15.92 -24.80
CA THR A 387 16.20 16.35 -26.09
C THR A 387 15.04 16.41 -27.09
N SER A 388 14.80 17.60 -27.62
CA SER A 388 13.81 17.86 -28.66
C SER A 388 14.32 17.32 -30.01
N GLN A 389 14.55 16.01 -30.11
CA GLN A 389 14.96 15.30 -31.33
C GLN A 389 14.42 13.86 -31.18
N VAL A 390 13.47 13.34 -31.96
CA VAL A 390 13.06 13.56 -33.36
C VAL A 390 11.56 13.22 -33.45
N LEU A 391 10.77 14.11 -34.06
CA LEU A 391 9.43 13.77 -34.58
C LEU A 391 9.58 12.90 -35.84
#